data_AF-V2XYK1-F1
#
_entry.id   AF-V2XYK1-F1
#
_cell.length_a   1.000
_cell.length_b   1.000
_cell.length_c   1.000
_cell.angle_alpha   90.00
_cell.angle_beta   90.00
_cell.angle_gamma   90.00
#
_symmetry.space_group_name_H-M   'P 1'
#
loop_
_entity.id
_entity.type
_entity.pdbx_description
1 polymer ?
#
loop_
_entity_poly.entity_id
_entity_poly.type
_entity_poly.pdbx_seq_one_letter_code
_entity_poly.pdbx_strand_id
1 'polypeptide(L)'
;MNRTTNYNLCQFEETDRVRRTDFNEDNAKLDAAVKAVDRRVDSLDGSKASTSALNALTGRVTVLEQARFHIGSYVGNGAENRVIALPWAPSFMILFSSFGNDDAILFLAPGHRAFVIKDSVVTESPYLPELRGASIVFSNNYANTSGKNCWYILFR
;
A
#
# COMPACT_ATOMS: atom_id res chain seq x y z
N MET A 1 4.37 -61.23 19.37
CA MET A 1 4.94 -59.87 19.48
C MET A 1 4.37 -59.02 18.35
N ASN A 2 3.48 -58.11 18.69
CA ASN A 2 2.89 -57.17 17.75
C ASN A 2 3.84 -56.00 17.48
N ARG A 3 3.59 -55.25 16.41
CA ARG A 3 4.43 -54.11 16.01
C ARG A 3 3.58 -52.93 15.57
N THR A 4 4.05 -51.71 15.85
CA THR A 4 3.41 -50.48 15.33
C THR A 4 3.58 -50.38 13.81
N THR A 5 2.59 -49.85 13.09
CA THR A 5 2.61 -49.75 11.62
C THR A 5 3.72 -48.83 11.07
N ASN A 6 3.95 -47.67 11.68
CA ASN A 6 4.77 -46.62 11.06
C ASN A 6 6.27 -46.78 11.31
N TYR A 7 6.65 -47.32 12.47
CA TYR A 7 8.06 -47.39 12.90
C TYR A 7 8.49 -48.80 13.30
N ASN A 8 7.61 -49.79 13.14
CA ASN A 8 7.88 -51.20 13.47
C ASN A 8 8.47 -51.40 14.88
N LEU A 9 7.97 -50.62 15.85
CA LEU A 9 8.32 -50.72 17.27
C LEU A 9 7.53 -51.87 17.91
N CYS A 10 8.13 -52.53 18.88
CA CYS A 10 7.51 -53.60 19.66
C CYS A 10 6.28 -53.11 20.42
N GLN A 11 5.18 -53.87 20.28
CA GLN A 11 3.99 -53.74 21.12
C GLN A 11 3.89 -55.00 21.98
N PHE A 12 4.25 -54.86 23.25
CA PHE A 12 4.22 -55.95 24.23
C PHE A 12 2.79 -56.16 24.75
N GLU A 13 2.31 -57.40 24.71
CA GLU A 13 1.08 -57.82 25.39
C GLU A 13 1.38 -58.20 26.84
N GLU A 14 0.35 -58.32 27.69
CA GLU A 14 0.52 -58.55 29.14
C GLU A 14 1.34 -59.81 29.48
N THR A 15 1.28 -60.83 28.62
CA THR A 15 2.00 -62.09 28.81
C THR A 15 3.39 -62.11 28.16
N ASP A 16 3.75 -61.07 27.39
CA ASP A 16 5.03 -61.01 26.69
C ASP A 16 6.20 -60.77 27.66
N ARG A 17 7.29 -61.51 27.47
CA ARG A 17 8.55 -61.23 28.15
C ARG A 17 9.32 -60.15 27.40
N VAL A 18 9.58 -59.02 28.06
CA VAL A 18 10.43 -57.96 27.52
C VAL A 18 11.88 -58.43 27.40
N ARG A 19 12.43 -58.41 26.17
CA ARG A 19 13.81 -58.79 25.89
C ARG A 19 14.69 -57.56 25.70
N ARG A 20 15.93 -57.61 26.21
CA ARG A 20 16.92 -56.53 26.05
C ARG A 20 17.19 -56.20 24.57
N THR A 21 17.22 -57.22 23.70
CA THR A 21 17.45 -57.05 22.26
C THR A 21 16.37 -56.18 21.63
N ASP A 22 15.11 -56.48 21.91
CA ASP A 22 13.95 -55.83 21.32
C ASP A 22 13.85 -54.38 21.81
N PHE A 23 14.10 -54.17 23.10
CA PHE A 23 14.16 -52.84 23.71
C PHE A 23 15.28 -51.97 23.12
N ASN A 24 16.48 -52.53 22.95
CA ASN A 24 17.60 -51.78 22.37
C ASN A 24 17.39 -51.48 20.88
N GLU A 25 16.77 -52.40 20.12
CA GLU A 25 16.42 -52.18 18.72
C GLU A 25 15.42 -51.02 18.58
N ASP A 26 14.39 -50.98 19.41
CA ASP A 26 13.39 -49.91 19.40
C ASP A 26 13.98 -48.57 19.86
N ASN A 27 14.86 -48.56 20.86
CA ASN A 27 15.59 -47.36 21.26
C ASN A 27 16.43 -46.79 20.11
N ALA A 28 17.12 -47.66 19.35
CA ALA A 28 17.88 -47.23 18.19
C ALA A 28 16.98 -46.63 17.09
N LYS A 29 15.79 -47.20 16.86
CA LYS A 29 14.80 -46.66 15.92
C LYS A 29 14.25 -45.31 16.37
N LEU A 30 13.91 -45.19 17.64
CA LEU A 30 13.39 -43.95 18.23
C LEU A 30 14.45 -42.83 18.19
N ASP A 31 15.68 -43.12 18.57
CA ASP A 31 16.79 -42.16 18.51
C ASP A 31 17.02 -41.66 17.07
N ALA A 32 17.05 -42.58 16.11
CA ALA A 32 17.19 -42.24 14.70
C ALA A 32 16.03 -41.38 14.18
N ALA A 33 14.79 -41.69 14.58
CA ALA A 33 13.60 -40.95 14.19
C ALA A 33 13.59 -39.53 14.80
N VAL A 34 13.93 -39.37 16.08
CA VAL A 34 14.05 -38.07 16.75
C VAL A 34 15.12 -37.23 16.06
N LYS A 35 16.29 -37.79 15.81
CA LYS A 35 17.37 -37.10 15.08
C LYS A 35 16.96 -36.71 13.65
N ALA A 36 16.10 -37.49 13.00
CA ALA A 36 15.56 -37.13 11.67
C ALA A 36 14.58 -35.96 11.76
N VAL A 37 13.77 -35.90 12.82
CA VAL A 37 12.87 -34.76 13.10
C VAL A 37 13.68 -33.50 13.39
N ASP A 38 14.71 -33.57 14.24
CA ASP A 38 15.57 -32.41 14.58
C ASP A 38 16.17 -31.79 13.32
N ARG A 39 16.77 -32.62 12.44
CA ARG A 39 17.32 -32.14 11.16
C ARG A 39 16.26 -31.46 10.28
N ARG A 40 15.02 -31.94 10.29
CA ARG A 40 13.93 -31.32 9.53
C ARG A 40 13.54 -29.98 10.13
N VAL A 41 13.51 -29.86 11.46
CA VAL A 41 13.23 -28.61 12.17
C VAL A 41 14.32 -27.58 11.87
N ASP A 42 15.59 -27.95 11.98
CA ASP A 42 16.73 -27.07 11.67
C ASP A 42 16.69 -26.56 10.22
N SER A 43 16.40 -27.47 9.27
CA SER A 43 16.27 -27.13 7.85
C SER A 43 15.09 -26.19 7.58
N LEU A 44 13.97 -26.39 8.28
CA LEU A 44 12.79 -25.51 8.16
C LEU A 44 13.05 -24.12 8.73
N ASP A 45 13.84 -24.00 9.80
CA ASP A 45 14.16 -22.71 10.41
C ASP A 45 15.11 -21.90 9.52
N GLY A 46 16.08 -22.56 8.87
CA GLY A 46 17.00 -21.91 7.92
C GLY A 46 16.39 -21.57 6.55
N SER A 47 15.31 -22.24 6.14
CA SER A 47 14.70 -22.08 4.81
C SER A 47 13.56 -21.05 4.75
N LYS A 48 13.08 -20.57 5.91
CA LYS A 48 12.01 -19.56 5.96
C LYS A 48 12.61 -18.17 5.85
N ALA A 49 11.94 -17.31 5.08
CA ALA A 49 12.21 -15.87 5.18
C ALA A 49 11.93 -15.43 6.63
N SER A 50 12.84 -14.65 7.22
CA SER A 50 12.62 -14.11 8.55
C SER A 50 11.38 -13.23 8.56
N THR A 51 10.65 -13.21 9.67
CA THR A 51 9.50 -12.31 9.86
C THR A 51 9.89 -10.85 9.59
N SER A 52 11.13 -10.47 9.92
CA SER A 52 11.66 -9.14 9.61
C SER A 52 11.76 -8.86 8.11
N ALA A 53 12.23 -9.82 7.31
CA ALA A 53 12.31 -9.67 5.86
C ALA A 53 10.91 -9.56 5.22
N LEU A 54 9.96 -10.36 5.71
CA LEU A 54 8.57 -10.29 5.25
C LEU A 54 7.93 -8.94 5.58
N ASN A 55 8.05 -8.48 6.83
CA ASN A 55 7.51 -7.19 7.26
C ASN A 55 8.14 -6.02 6.47
N ALA A 56 9.44 -6.08 6.20
CA ALA A 56 10.11 -5.08 5.37
C ALA A 56 9.57 -5.07 3.93
N LEU A 57 9.32 -6.24 3.35
CA LEU A 57 8.72 -6.35 2.02
C LEU A 57 7.28 -5.82 2.00
N THR A 58 6.46 -6.19 2.98
CA THR A 58 5.09 -5.68 3.13
C THR A 58 5.07 -4.16 3.20
N GLY A 59 5.94 -3.54 4.01
CA GLY A 59 6.04 -2.08 4.10
C GLY A 59 6.39 -1.43 2.76
N ARG A 60 7.32 -2.02 1.99
CA ARG A 60 7.67 -1.52 0.65
C ARG A 60 6.50 -1.63 -0.33
N VAL A 61 5.78 -2.75 -0.32
CA VAL A 61 4.61 -2.97 -1.18
C VAL A 61 3.51 -1.96 -0.85
N THR A 62 3.18 -1.77 0.43
CA THR A 62 2.16 -0.80 0.85
C THR A 62 2.46 0.62 0.38
N VAL A 63 3.73 1.04 0.38
CA VAL A 63 4.13 2.37 -0.14
C VAL A 63 3.98 2.44 -1.66
N LEU A 64 4.25 1.36 -2.39
CA LEU A 64 4.13 1.32 -3.85
C LEU A 64 2.67 1.26 -4.34
N GLU A 65 1.79 0.63 -3.57
CA GLU A 65 0.37 0.52 -3.88
C GLU A 65 -0.39 1.84 -3.69
N GLN A 66 0.17 2.80 -2.94
CA GLN A 66 -0.43 4.11 -2.80
C GLN A 66 -0.36 4.89 -4.11
N ALA A 67 -1.53 5.32 -4.61
CA ALA A 67 -1.61 6.20 -5.77
C ALA A 67 -0.79 7.48 -5.54
N ARG A 68 0.15 7.76 -6.45
CA ARG A 68 1.04 8.94 -6.39
C ARG A 68 0.43 10.17 -7.05
N PHE A 69 -0.48 9.95 -7.99
CA PHE A 69 -1.23 11.01 -8.63
C PHE A 69 -2.68 10.60 -8.83
N HIS A 70 -3.56 11.59 -8.94
CA HIS A 70 -4.95 11.42 -9.31
C HIS A 70 -5.33 12.43 -10.37
N ILE A 71 -6.09 12.00 -11.37
CA ILE A 71 -6.63 12.86 -12.41
C ILE A 71 -8.12 12.98 -12.15
N GLY A 72 -8.58 14.21 -11.97
CA GLY A 72 -9.98 14.53 -11.79
C GLY A 72 -10.44 15.62 -12.74
N SER A 73 -11.74 15.83 -12.82
CA SER A 73 -12.34 16.88 -13.66
C SER A 73 -13.56 17.48 -13.00
N TYR A 74 -13.93 18.67 -13.47
CA TYR A 74 -15.18 19.31 -13.13
C TYR A 74 -15.63 20.21 -14.27
N VAL A 75 -16.95 20.44 -14.33
CA VAL A 75 -17.52 21.46 -15.20
C VAL A 75 -17.66 22.74 -14.39
N GLY A 76 -17.11 23.84 -14.91
CA GLY A 76 -17.26 25.15 -14.30
C GLY A 76 -18.73 25.57 -14.25
N ASN A 77 -19.17 26.15 -13.14
CA ASN A 77 -20.56 26.55 -12.94
C ASN A 77 -20.76 28.08 -12.84
N GLY A 78 -19.69 28.85 -13.03
CA GLY A 78 -19.70 30.31 -13.01
C GLY A 78 -19.83 30.95 -11.63
N ALA A 79 -20.01 30.16 -10.56
CA ALA A 79 -20.12 30.69 -9.20
C ALA A 79 -18.83 31.39 -8.76
N GLU A 80 -18.98 32.53 -8.08
CA GLU A 80 -17.85 33.29 -7.53
C GLU A 80 -17.17 32.55 -6.38
N ASN A 81 -17.92 31.79 -5.58
CA ASN A 81 -17.31 30.97 -4.52
C ASN A 81 -17.70 29.52 -4.74
N ARG A 82 -16.69 28.65 -4.76
CA ARG A 82 -16.89 27.21 -4.94
C ARG A 82 -15.86 26.45 -4.14
N VAL A 83 -16.25 25.28 -3.65
CA VAL A 83 -15.34 24.29 -3.07
C VAL A 83 -15.50 23.00 -3.85
N ILE A 84 -14.38 22.40 -4.24
CA ILE A 84 -14.33 21.08 -4.88
C ILE A 84 -13.57 20.15 -3.95
N ALA A 85 -14.22 19.08 -3.51
CA ALA A 85 -13.59 18.04 -2.70
C ALA A 85 -12.59 17.22 -3.55
N LEU A 86 -11.46 16.91 -2.95
CA LEU A 86 -10.39 16.10 -3.52
C LEU A 86 -10.30 14.75 -2.80
N PRO A 87 -9.78 13.69 -3.43
CA PRO A 87 -9.63 12.38 -2.79
C PRO A 87 -8.61 12.37 -1.64
N TRP A 88 -7.69 13.34 -1.58
CA TRP A 88 -6.73 13.54 -0.50
C TRP A 88 -6.24 15.00 -0.48
N ALA A 89 -5.52 15.38 0.58
CA ALA A 89 -4.81 16.67 0.63
C ALA A 89 -3.52 16.58 -0.20
N PRO A 90 -3.41 17.28 -1.35
CA PRO A 90 -2.26 17.15 -2.24
C PRO A 90 -1.08 18.01 -1.76
N SER A 91 0.14 17.55 -2.05
CA SER A 91 1.37 18.36 -1.91
C SER A 91 1.51 19.37 -3.06
N PHE A 92 0.96 19.03 -4.23
CA PHE A 92 1.00 19.84 -5.44
C PHE A 92 -0.18 19.49 -6.36
N MET A 93 -0.67 20.46 -7.11
CA MET A 93 -1.72 20.29 -8.11
C MET A 93 -1.42 21.12 -9.35
N ILE A 94 -1.64 20.51 -10.52
CA ILE A 94 -1.74 21.23 -11.79
C ILE A 94 -3.21 21.24 -12.19
N LEU A 95 -3.78 22.43 -12.40
CA LEU A 95 -5.16 22.61 -12.84
C LEU A 95 -5.18 23.24 -14.23
N PHE A 96 -5.82 22.55 -15.15
CA PHE A 96 -6.09 22.99 -16.51
C PHE A 96 -7.53 23.52 -16.55
N SER A 97 -7.66 24.79 -16.91
CA SER A 97 -8.93 25.47 -16.92
C SER A 97 -8.92 26.59 -17.97
N SER A 98 -9.86 27.52 -17.85
CA SER A 98 -9.95 28.71 -18.70
C SER A 98 -10.25 29.94 -17.84
N PHE A 99 -9.84 31.09 -18.37
CA PHE A 99 -10.16 32.40 -17.84
C PHE A 99 -10.72 33.27 -18.95
N GLY A 100 -12.01 33.60 -18.88
CA GLY A 100 -12.71 34.22 -19.99
C GLY A 100 -12.63 33.34 -21.25
N ASN A 101 -11.90 33.81 -22.26
CA ASN A 101 -11.68 33.09 -23.52
C ASN A 101 -10.31 32.41 -23.63
N ASP A 102 -9.40 32.64 -22.67
CA ASP A 102 -8.06 32.07 -22.70
C ASP A 102 -7.99 30.76 -21.91
N ASP A 103 -7.19 29.82 -22.41
CA ASP A 103 -6.80 28.64 -21.65
C ASP A 103 -5.84 29.04 -20.53
N ALA A 104 -6.01 28.43 -19.37
CA ALA A 104 -5.26 28.73 -18.17
C ALA A 104 -4.70 27.47 -17.53
N ILE A 105 -3.47 27.55 -17.05
CA ILE A 105 -2.83 26.53 -16.22
C ILE A 105 -2.52 27.13 -14.86
N LEU A 106 -2.93 26.44 -13.80
CA LEU A 106 -2.64 26.81 -12.43
C LEU A 106 -1.72 25.78 -11.81
N PHE A 107 -0.74 26.27 -11.07
CA PHE A 107 0.15 25.47 -10.23
C PHE A 107 -0.15 25.83 -8.78
N LEU A 108 -0.72 24.89 -8.04
CA LEU A 108 -1.08 25.09 -6.64
C LEU A 108 -0.27 24.16 -5.74
N ALA A 109 0.23 24.71 -4.63
CA ALA A 109 0.72 23.95 -3.49
C ALA A 109 0.11 24.53 -2.20
N PRO A 110 0.15 23.83 -1.06
CA PRO A 110 -0.31 24.40 0.20
C PRO A 110 0.35 25.75 0.48
N GLY A 111 -0.44 26.83 0.51
CA GLY A 111 0.04 28.20 0.72
C GLY A 111 0.65 28.90 -0.49
N HIS A 112 0.74 28.23 -1.65
CA HIS A 112 1.34 28.78 -2.87
C HIS A 112 0.45 28.62 -4.09
N ARG A 113 0.43 29.63 -4.94
CA ARG A 113 -0.39 29.63 -6.16
C ARG A 113 0.25 30.42 -7.28
N ALA A 114 0.25 29.83 -8.46
CA ALA A 114 0.61 30.49 -9.70
C ALA A 114 -0.43 30.20 -10.77
N PHE A 115 -0.69 31.19 -11.61
CA PHE A 115 -1.64 31.17 -12.70
C PHE A 115 -0.94 31.66 -13.96
N VAL A 116 -1.03 30.87 -15.02
CA VAL A 116 -0.39 31.13 -16.29
C VAL A 116 -1.45 31.12 -17.37
N ILE A 117 -1.53 32.23 -18.11
CA ILE A 117 -2.31 32.38 -19.33
C ILE A 117 -1.38 32.90 -20.44
N LYS A 118 -1.90 32.94 -21.66
CA LYS A 118 -1.16 33.32 -22.88
C LYS A 118 -0.21 34.51 -22.70
N ASP A 119 -0.70 35.59 -22.10
CA ASP A 119 0.01 36.88 -22.06
C ASP A 119 0.35 37.33 -20.62
N SER A 120 0.19 36.47 -19.61
CA SER A 120 0.42 36.86 -18.21
C SER A 120 0.71 35.68 -17.28
N VAL A 121 1.53 35.96 -16.28
CA VAL A 121 1.76 35.08 -15.12
C VAL A 121 1.42 35.87 -13.85
N VAL A 122 0.55 35.31 -13.02
CA VAL A 122 0.17 35.88 -11.73
C VAL A 122 0.50 34.89 -10.63
N THR A 123 1.22 35.34 -9.61
CA THR A 123 1.57 34.53 -8.43
C THR A 123 0.97 35.12 -7.17
N GLU A 124 0.63 34.27 -6.21
CA GLU A 124 0.21 34.62 -4.84
C GLU A 124 -0.96 35.61 -4.74
N SER A 125 -1.78 35.69 -5.78
CA SER A 125 -2.97 36.56 -5.80
C SER A 125 -4.12 35.93 -5.01
N PRO A 126 -4.78 36.66 -4.08
CA PRO A 126 -5.89 36.13 -3.27
C PRO A 126 -7.12 35.73 -4.10
N TYR A 127 -7.16 36.17 -5.36
CA TYR A 127 -8.18 35.85 -6.34
C TYR A 127 -7.96 34.49 -7.03
N LEU A 128 -6.80 33.86 -6.86
CA LEU A 128 -6.54 32.54 -7.42
C LEU A 128 -7.07 31.44 -6.48
N PRO A 129 -7.54 30.32 -7.04
CA PRO A 129 -7.89 29.14 -6.26
C PRO A 129 -6.73 28.70 -5.36
N GLU A 130 -7.07 28.09 -4.23
CA GLU A 130 -6.09 27.57 -3.28
C GLU A 130 -6.44 26.18 -2.80
N LEU A 131 -5.40 25.46 -2.39
CA LEU A 131 -5.55 24.17 -1.73
C LEU A 131 -5.78 24.38 -0.23
N ARG A 132 -6.87 23.83 0.29
CA ARG A 132 -7.16 23.76 1.73
C ARG A 132 -7.47 22.32 2.12
N GLY A 133 -6.46 21.62 2.65
CA GLY A 133 -6.58 20.20 2.95
C GLY A 133 -6.97 19.42 1.68
N ALA A 134 -7.98 18.56 1.77
CA ALA A 134 -8.50 17.79 0.64
C ALA A 134 -9.55 18.57 -0.18
N SER A 135 -9.29 19.84 -0.48
CA SER A 135 -10.22 20.67 -1.25
C SER A 135 -9.52 21.77 -2.04
N ILE A 136 -10.08 22.09 -3.22
CA ILE A 136 -9.79 23.30 -3.97
C ILE A 136 -10.85 24.33 -3.60
N VAL A 137 -10.42 25.51 -3.17
CA VAL A 137 -11.30 26.61 -2.79
C VAL A 137 -11.11 27.75 -3.79
N PHE A 138 -12.22 28.18 -4.38
CA PHE A 138 -12.28 29.27 -5.36
C PHE A 138 -12.82 30.52 -4.66
N SER A 139 -12.10 31.63 -4.78
CA SER A 139 -12.47 32.94 -4.23
C SER A 139 -13.17 33.86 -5.25
N ASN A 140 -13.23 33.43 -6.51
CA ASN A 140 -13.97 34.04 -7.61
C ASN A 140 -14.30 32.95 -8.66
N ASN A 141 -14.84 33.36 -9.80
CA ASN A 141 -15.15 32.43 -10.89
C ASN A 141 -13.93 32.06 -11.77
N TYR A 142 -12.71 32.43 -11.39
CA TYR A 142 -11.51 32.11 -12.17
C TYR A 142 -11.28 30.60 -12.08
N ALA A 143 -10.94 30.01 -13.23
CA ALA A 143 -10.92 28.56 -13.38
C ALA A 143 -12.26 27.86 -13.06
N ASN A 144 -13.38 28.59 -12.98
CA ASN A 144 -14.73 28.06 -12.75
C ASN A 144 -15.74 28.63 -13.77
N THR A 145 -15.27 29.06 -14.93
CA THR A 145 -16.10 29.59 -16.03
C THR A 145 -17.25 28.63 -16.39
N SER A 146 -18.48 29.15 -16.43
CA SER A 146 -19.67 28.33 -16.65
C SER A 146 -19.61 27.51 -17.94
N GLY A 147 -19.88 26.22 -17.85
CA GLY A 147 -19.89 25.28 -18.98
C GLY A 147 -18.52 24.86 -19.50
N LYS A 148 -17.41 25.35 -18.92
CA LYS A 148 -16.07 24.96 -19.33
C LYS A 148 -15.61 23.69 -18.61
N ASN A 149 -15.11 22.73 -19.38
CA ASN A 149 -14.51 21.52 -18.83
C ASN A 149 -13.12 21.85 -18.28
N CYS A 150 -12.92 21.55 -17.01
CA CYS A 150 -11.66 21.73 -16.31
C CYS A 150 -11.18 20.36 -15.83
N TRP A 151 -9.88 20.16 -15.77
CA TRP A 151 -9.29 18.94 -15.26
C TRP A 151 -7.99 19.22 -14.53
N TYR A 152 -7.62 18.33 -13.61
CA TYR A 152 -6.49 18.56 -12.74
C TYR A 152 -5.73 17.27 -12.49
N ILE A 153 -4.44 17.43 -12.20
CA ILE A 153 -3.55 16.37 -11.73
C ILE A 153 -3.16 16.71 -10.31
N LEU A 154 -3.55 15.87 -9.37
CA LEU A 154 -3.14 15.93 -7.97
C LEU A 154 -1.89 15.09 -7.78
N PHE A 155 -0.95 15.60 -6.99
CA PHE A 155 0.22 14.88 -6.52
C PHE A 155 0.13 14.75 -5.01
N ARG A 156 0.52 13.58 -4.52
CA ARG A 156 0.56 13.31 -3.08
C ARG A 156 1.77 13.94 -2.42
#